data_AF-A0A9X1CD25-F1
#
_entry.id   AF-A0A9X1CD25-F1
#
_cell.length_a   1.000
_cell.length_b   1.000
_cell.length_c   1.000
_cell.angle_alpha   90.00
_cell.angle_beta   90.00
_cell.angle_gamma   90.00
#
_symmetry.space_group_name_H-M   'P 1'
#
loop_
_entity.id
_entity.type
_entity.pdbx_description
1 polymer ?
#
loop_
_entity_poly.entity_id
_entity_poly.type
_entity_poly.pdbx_seq_one_letter_code
_entity_poly.pdbx_strand_id
1 'polypeptide(L)'
;MNNPFPELDTFLENYNSIISTAQSKAIFVRAIEIQREQIPILEKLIQETELQLVKAQEQKSNKKANLLFCLKLSASAIKKELLLLINLKEDNTEIAWQCLIDAQNEISIAIRNHPYNGDYLNGYSYRLHTYEKILFPSMYFASRGCVVSKSKCSICKLPLEDCNHIKGYVYMGEFCSEIVEKIESFDEISIVKNPADKSCRILSFDKEGKSYDVFTHREVEKSTTGNNV
;
A
#
# COMPACT_ATOMS: atom_id res chain seq x y z
N MET A 1 15.63 -3.28 24.93
CA MET A 1 16.60 -2.43 24.21
C MET A 1 16.21 -0.99 24.49
N ASN A 2 17.15 -0.14 24.90
CA ASN A 2 16.86 1.29 25.06
C ASN A 2 16.41 1.85 23.70
N ASN A 3 15.30 2.60 23.69
CA ASN A 3 14.85 3.29 22.48
C ASN A 3 16.00 4.22 22.00
N PRO A 4 16.49 4.08 20.76
CA PRO A 4 17.57 4.92 20.23
C PRO A 4 17.17 6.40 20.08
N PHE A 5 15.89 6.72 20.23
CA PHE A 5 15.35 8.08 20.22
C PHE A 5 14.48 8.32 21.46
N PRO A 6 15.06 8.50 22.67
CA PRO A 6 14.30 8.70 23.90
C PRO A 6 13.32 9.87 23.83
N GLU A 7 13.63 10.89 23.03
CA GLU A 7 12.74 12.02 22.79
C GLU A 7 11.41 11.64 22.10
N LEU A 8 11.32 10.43 21.54
CA LEU A 8 10.10 9.88 20.96
C LEU A 8 9.35 8.93 21.90
N ASP A 9 9.82 8.63 23.10
CA ASP A 9 9.22 7.60 23.98
C ASP A 9 7.72 7.82 24.18
N THR A 10 7.32 9.00 24.65
CA THR A 10 5.89 9.33 24.85
C THR A 10 5.07 9.25 23.56
N PHE A 11 5.66 9.66 22.43
CA PHE A 11 5.00 9.57 21.13
C PHE A 11 4.79 8.11 20.71
N LEU A 12 5.81 7.25 20.89
CA LEU A 12 5.75 5.84 20.53
C LEU A 12 4.80 5.06 21.43
N GLU A 13 4.73 5.39 22.73
CA GLU A 13 3.73 4.82 23.64
C GLU A 13 2.31 5.12 23.18
N ASN A 14 2.02 6.39 22.86
CA ASN A 14 0.72 6.80 22.32
C ASN A 14 0.42 6.13 20.97
N TYR A 15 1.40 6.10 20.06
CA TYR A 15 1.30 5.43 18.77
C TYR A 15 0.91 3.96 18.95
N ASN A 16 1.64 3.22 19.79
CA ASN A 16 1.40 1.80 20.03
C ASN A 16 0.01 1.55 20.64
N SER A 17 -0.43 2.41 21.55
CA SER A 17 -1.77 2.34 22.15
C SER A 17 -2.89 2.50 21.12
N ILE A 18 -2.77 3.50 20.24
CA ILE A 18 -3.76 3.76 19.16
C ILE A 18 -3.77 2.60 18.17
N ILE A 19 -2.60 2.09 17.78
CA ILE A 19 -2.46 0.98 16.83
C ILE A 19 -3.06 -0.30 17.39
N SER A 20 -2.77 -0.65 18.65
CA SER A 20 -3.35 -1.81 19.32
C SER A 20 -4.89 -1.72 19.36
N THR A 21 -5.41 -0.54 19.71
CA THR A 21 -6.85 -0.28 19.71
C THR A 21 -7.44 -0.48 18.30
N ALA A 22 -6.80 0.09 17.27
CA ALA A 22 -7.27 -0.02 15.90
C ALA A 22 -7.29 -1.47 15.40
N GLN A 23 -6.25 -2.24 15.68
CA GLN A 23 -6.17 -3.67 15.32
C GLN A 23 -7.26 -4.49 16.01
N SER A 24 -7.60 -4.18 17.27
CA SER A 24 -8.70 -4.85 17.97
C SER A 24 -10.08 -4.61 17.34
N LYS A 25 -10.24 -3.47 16.65
CA LYS A 25 -11.45 -3.07 15.90
C LYS A 25 -11.45 -3.57 14.46
N ALA A 26 -10.28 -3.81 13.87
CA ALA A 26 -10.09 -4.36 12.53
C ALA A 26 -10.45 -5.86 12.48
N ILE A 27 -11.66 -6.24 12.87
CA ILE A 27 -12.18 -7.61 12.78
C ILE A 27 -13.48 -7.54 12.01
N PHE A 28 -13.65 -8.39 10.99
CA PHE A 28 -14.79 -8.31 10.07
C PHE A 28 -16.16 -8.27 10.76
N VAL A 29 -16.37 -9.05 11.82
CA VAL A 29 -17.66 -9.10 12.53
C VAL A 29 -17.95 -7.89 13.44
N ARG A 30 -17.01 -6.96 13.62
CA ARG A 30 -17.23 -5.76 14.44
C ARG A 30 -18.22 -4.82 13.77
N ALA A 31 -18.92 -4.04 14.59
CA ALA A 31 -19.89 -3.07 14.11
C ALA A 31 -19.20 -2.01 13.22
N ILE A 32 -19.85 -1.64 12.13
CA ILE A 32 -19.23 -0.79 11.09
C ILE A 32 -18.98 0.63 11.62
N GLU A 33 -19.86 1.13 12.50
CA GLU A 33 -19.73 2.41 13.19
C GLU A 33 -18.47 2.47 14.04
N ILE A 34 -18.13 1.41 14.79
CA ILE A 34 -16.91 1.34 15.61
C ILE A 34 -15.65 1.37 14.73
N GLN A 35 -15.71 0.73 13.55
CA GLN A 35 -14.61 0.75 12.59
C GLN A 35 -14.44 2.14 11.96
N ARG A 36 -15.55 2.79 11.59
CA ARG A 36 -15.54 4.16 11.03
C ARG A 36 -15.03 5.18 12.03
N GLU A 37 -15.40 5.08 13.30
CA GLU A 37 -14.88 5.95 14.38
C GLU A 37 -13.36 5.88 14.51
N GLN A 38 -12.74 4.76 14.14
CA GLN A 38 -11.29 4.60 14.21
C GLN A 38 -10.53 5.29 13.07
N ILE A 39 -11.18 5.52 11.93
CA ILE A 39 -10.57 6.17 10.76
C ILE A 39 -10.00 7.56 11.09
N PRO A 40 -10.77 8.52 11.63
CA PRO A 40 -10.24 9.86 11.93
C PRO A 40 -9.13 9.83 13.00
N ILE A 41 -9.16 8.86 13.93
CA ILE A 41 -8.11 8.69 14.95
C ILE A 41 -6.79 8.30 14.28
N LEU A 42 -6.81 7.34 13.34
CA LEU A 42 -5.64 6.94 12.58
C LEU A 42 -5.15 8.05 11.65
N GLU A 43 -6.05 8.83 11.05
CA GLU A 43 -5.67 9.98 10.23
C GLU A 43 -4.92 11.03 11.02
N LYS A 44 -5.39 11.33 12.24
CA LYS A 44 -4.68 12.22 13.15
C LYS A 44 -3.31 11.66 13.52
N LEU A 45 -3.22 10.36 13.85
CA LEU A 45 -1.94 9.72 14.16
C LEU A 45 -0.95 9.79 12.98
N ILE A 46 -1.43 9.55 11.76
CA ILE A 46 -0.62 9.63 10.53
C ILE A 46 -0.11 11.06 10.34
N GLN A 47 -0.96 12.07 10.52
CA GLN A 47 -0.56 13.48 10.46
C GLN A 47 0.47 13.84 11.54
N GLU A 48 0.25 13.41 12.78
CA GLU A 48 1.20 13.62 13.87
C GLU A 48 2.56 12.95 13.57
N THR A 49 2.54 11.75 13.00
CA THR A 49 3.75 11.03 12.58
C THR A 49 4.48 11.77 11.46
N GLU A 50 3.75 12.34 10.50
CA GLU A 50 4.32 13.17 9.44
C GLU A 50 5.00 14.43 9.99
N LEU A 51 4.40 15.08 10.98
CA LEU A 51 5.02 16.24 11.63
C LEU A 51 6.34 15.87 12.33
N GLN A 52 6.41 14.69 12.96
CA GLN A 52 7.66 14.20 13.53
C GLN A 52 8.69 13.84 12.45
N LEU A 53 8.22 13.26 11.32
CA LEU A 53 9.06 12.92 10.18
C LEU A 53 9.77 14.16 9.63
N VAL A 54 9.02 15.24 9.39
CA VAL A 54 9.56 16.51 8.91
C VAL A 54 10.62 17.06 9.88
N LYS A 55 10.36 17.05 11.19
CA LYS A 55 11.35 17.46 12.20
C LYS A 55 12.63 16.60 12.14
N ALA A 56 12.49 15.29 11.93
CA ALA A 56 13.64 14.41 11.80
C ALA A 56 14.44 14.68 10.51
N GLN A 57 13.77 15.06 9.43
CA GLN A 57 14.39 15.47 8.17
C GLN A 57 15.16 16.77 8.32
N GLU A 58 14.59 17.78 8.98
CA GLU A 58 15.25 19.06 9.31
C GLU A 58 16.50 18.84 10.17
N GLN A 59 16.44 17.89 11.10
CA GLN A 59 17.58 17.46 11.93
C GLN A 59 18.60 16.60 11.18
N LYS A 60 18.37 16.29 9.89
CA LYS A 60 19.21 15.42 9.06
C LYS A 60 19.44 14.03 9.69
N SER A 61 18.48 13.54 10.47
CA SER A 61 18.58 12.26 11.16
C SER A 61 17.99 11.14 10.31
N ASN A 62 18.82 10.54 9.45
CA ASN A 62 18.37 9.51 8.49
C ASN A 62 17.65 8.33 9.15
N LYS A 63 18.22 7.76 10.23
CA LYS A 63 17.59 6.62 10.93
C LYS A 63 16.25 7.00 11.55
N LYS A 64 16.15 8.20 12.12
CA LYS A 64 14.92 8.69 12.75
C LYS A 64 13.83 8.96 11.71
N ALA A 65 14.19 9.62 10.61
CA ALA A 65 13.28 9.87 9.50
C ALA A 65 12.79 8.56 8.87
N ASN A 66 13.68 7.60 8.63
CA ASN A 66 13.30 6.29 8.09
C ASN A 66 12.37 5.52 9.06
N LEU A 67 12.64 5.56 10.37
CA LEU A 67 11.75 4.97 11.38
C LEU A 67 10.35 5.59 11.30
N LEU A 68 10.25 6.91 11.37
CA LEU A 68 8.98 7.64 11.35
C LEU A 68 8.22 7.42 10.04
N PHE A 69 8.92 7.34 8.92
CA PHE A 69 8.32 6.95 7.63
C PHE A 69 7.72 5.53 7.70
N CYS A 70 8.45 4.55 8.25
CA CYS A 70 7.93 3.19 8.41
C CYS A 70 6.72 3.12 9.36
N LEU A 71 6.72 3.90 10.45
CA LEU A 71 5.59 4.01 11.37
C LEU A 71 4.38 4.66 10.68
N LYS A 72 4.59 5.67 9.85
CA LYS A 72 3.52 6.29 9.05
C LYS A 72 2.88 5.26 8.12
N LEU A 73 3.69 4.52 7.36
CA LEU A 73 3.19 3.46 6.47
C LEU A 73 2.47 2.35 7.23
N SER A 74 2.98 1.95 8.40
CA SER A 74 2.33 0.91 9.23
C SER A 74 0.95 1.35 9.75
N ALA A 75 0.82 2.61 10.19
CA ALA A 75 -0.47 3.18 10.61
C ALA A 75 -1.44 3.34 9.43
N SER A 76 -0.93 3.77 8.28
CA SER A 76 -1.68 3.87 7.02
C SER A 76 -2.21 2.50 6.58
N ALA A 77 -1.41 1.44 6.66
CA ALA A 77 -1.81 0.09 6.32
C ALA A 77 -2.97 -0.42 7.20
N ILE A 78 -2.94 -0.15 8.50
CA ILE A 78 -4.05 -0.49 9.42
C ILE A 78 -5.31 0.32 9.12
N LYS A 79 -5.16 1.61 8.76
CA LYS A 79 -6.30 2.41 8.30
C LYS A 79 -6.93 1.78 7.06
N LYS A 80 -6.12 1.35 6.10
CA LYS A 80 -6.59 0.70 4.87
C LYS A 80 -7.18 -0.68 5.12
N GLU A 81 -6.68 -1.43 6.10
CA GLU A 81 -7.33 -2.66 6.55
C GLU A 81 -8.75 -2.40 7.09
N LEU A 82 -8.93 -1.35 7.90
CA LEU A 82 -10.28 -0.96 8.35
C LEU A 82 -11.17 -0.55 7.17
N LEU A 83 -10.64 0.25 6.24
CA LEU A 83 -11.37 0.64 5.04
C LEU A 83 -11.73 -0.55 4.15
N LEU A 84 -10.84 -1.55 4.02
CA LEU A 84 -11.15 -2.83 3.37
C LEU A 84 -12.39 -3.47 4.00
N LEU A 85 -12.41 -3.62 5.32
CA LEU A 85 -13.52 -4.27 6.02
C LEU A 85 -14.83 -3.46 5.91
N ILE A 86 -14.75 -2.12 6.01
CA ILE A 86 -15.89 -1.21 5.83
C ILE A 86 -16.45 -1.35 4.41
N ASN A 87 -15.60 -1.26 3.38
CA ASN A 87 -16.03 -1.33 1.99
C ASN A 87 -16.61 -2.71 1.64
N LEU A 88 -16.08 -3.80 2.21
CA LEU A 88 -16.70 -5.13 2.05
C LEU A 88 -18.11 -5.19 2.65
N LYS A 89 -18.33 -4.57 3.81
CA LYS A 89 -19.67 -4.51 4.44
C LYS A 89 -20.65 -3.64 3.67
N GLU A 90 -20.14 -2.66 2.94
CA GLU A 90 -20.90 -1.74 2.10
C GLU A 90 -21.05 -2.22 0.66
N ASP A 91 -20.57 -3.43 0.34
CA ASP A 91 -20.65 -4.00 -1.02
C ASP A 91 -19.81 -3.22 -2.07
N ASN A 92 -18.83 -2.45 -1.61
CA ASN A 92 -17.86 -1.68 -2.41
C ASN A 92 -16.59 -2.50 -2.68
N THR A 93 -16.73 -3.65 -3.34
CA THR A 93 -15.66 -4.66 -3.43
C THR A 93 -14.39 -4.17 -4.12
N GLU A 94 -14.51 -3.27 -5.11
CA GLU A 94 -13.32 -2.75 -5.80
C GLU A 94 -12.49 -1.82 -4.92
N ILE A 95 -13.14 -0.94 -4.17
CA ILE A 95 -12.46 -0.06 -3.22
C ILE A 95 -11.81 -0.90 -2.11
N ALA A 96 -12.52 -1.94 -1.66
CA ALA A 96 -11.98 -2.92 -0.71
C ALA A 96 -10.70 -3.59 -1.23
N TRP A 97 -10.69 -4.06 -2.48
CA TRP A 97 -9.50 -4.63 -3.11
C TRP A 97 -8.33 -3.65 -3.15
N GLN A 98 -8.58 -2.42 -3.61
CA GLN A 98 -7.52 -1.40 -3.67
C GLN A 98 -6.94 -1.10 -2.28
N CYS A 99 -7.79 -0.99 -1.26
CA CYS A 99 -7.34 -0.81 0.12
C CYS A 99 -6.42 -1.95 0.58
N LEU A 100 -6.74 -3.19 0.22
CA LEU A 100 -5.91 -4.34 0.55
C LEU A 100 -4.54 -4.29 -0.14
N ILE A 101 -4.51 -4.03 -1.45
CA ILE A 101 -3.26 -3.96 -2.22
C ILE A 101 -2.36 -2.83 -1.71
N ASP A 102 -2.93 -1.67 -1.44
CA ASP A 102 -2.18 -0.55 -0.88
C ASP A 102 -1.59 -0.90 0.50
N ALA A 103 -2.39 -1.54 1.38
CA ALA A 103 -1.92 -1.97 2.70
C ALA A 103 -0.77 -2.99 2.60
N GLN A 104 -0.87 -3.96 1.68
CA GLN A 104 0.18 -4.95 1.41
C GLN A 104 1.47 -4.28 0.90
N ASN A 105 1.35 -3.30 0.01
CA ASN A 105 2.49 -2.56 -0.52
C ASN A 105 3.17 -1.72 0.57
N GLU A 106 2.39 -0.96 1.34
CA GLU A 106 2.91 -0.12 2.43
C GLU A 106 3.63 -0.93 3.50
N ILE A 107 3.05 -2.06 3.93
CA ILE A 107 3.70 -2.88 4.96
C ILE A 107 4.98 -3.54 4.44
N SER A 108 5.01 -3.94 3.16
CA SER A 108 6.21 -4.51 2.53
C SER A 108 7.34 -3.49 2.47
N ILE A 109 7.02 -2.23 2.15
CA ILE A 109 7.98 -1.12 2.19
C ILE A 109 8.48 -0.89 3.62
N ALA A 110 7.58 -0.84 4.61
CA ALA A 110 7.92 -0.63 6.01
C ALA A 110 8.84 -1.73 6.55
N ILE A 111 8.53 -3.01 6.29
CA ILE A 111 9.35 -4.16 6.69
C ILE A 111 10.77 -4.03 6.14
N ARG A 112 10.90 -3.79 4.83
CA ARG A 112 12.19 -3.73 4.13
C ARG A 112 13.05 -2.56 4.60
N ASN A 113 12.44 -1.46 5.00
CA ASN A 113 13.12 -0.18 5.28
C ASN A 113 13.22 0.17 6.75
N HIS A 114 12.70 -0.67 7.64
CA HIS A 114 12.77 -0.41 9.07
C HIS A 114 14.23 -0.39 9.56
N PRO A 115 14.70 0.69 10.20
CA PRO A 115 16.12 0.88 10.52
C PRO A 115 16.68 -0.06 11.59
N TYR A 116 15.82 -0.80 12.31
CA TYR A 116 16.20 -1.65 13.45
C TYR A 116 15.68 -3.09 13.36
N ASN A 117 15.35 -3.56 12.15
CA ASN A 117 14.59 -4.79 11.82
C ASN A 117 13.08 -4.58 11.80
N GLY A 118 12.46 -4.86 10.65
CA GLY A 118 11.02 -4.77 10.41
C GLY A 118 10.28 -6.11 10.51
N ASP A 119 10.98 -7.22 10.78
CA ASP A 119 10.42 -8.57 10.78
C ASP A 119 9.26 -8.77 11.75
N TYR A 120 9.16 -7.95 12.80
CA TYR A 120 8.04 -7.97 13.72
C TYR A 120 6.69 -7.68 13.03
N LEU A 121 6.70 -7.04 11.86
CA LEU A 121 5.52 -6.79 11.03
C LEU A 121 5.17 -7.97 10.10
N ASN A 122 6.00 -9.02 10.02
CA ASN A 122 5.74 -10.17 9.14
C ASN A 122 4.43 -10.89 9.48
N GLY A 123 4.08 -10.98 10.77
CA GLY A 123 2.78 -11.54 11.19
C GLY A 123 1.59 -10.72 10.67
N TYR A 124 1.74 -9.39 10.64
CA TYR A 124 0.73 -8.50 10.08
C TYR A 124 0.66 -8.58 8.55
N SER A 125 1.80 -8.61 7.88
CA SER A 125 1.87 -8.84 6.43
C SER A 125 1.21 -10.16 6.03
N TYR A 126 1.48 -11.25 6.75
CA TYR A 126 0.87 -12.55 6.52
C TYR A 126 -0.66 -12.51 6.64
N ARG A 127 -1.17 -11.77 7.63
CA ARG A 127 -2.62 -11.57 7.81
C ARG A 127 -3.25 -10.86 6.60
N LEU A 128 -2.64 -9.80 6.08
CA LEU A 128 -3.15 -9.12 4.86
C LEU A 128 -3.13 -10.04 3.64
N HIS A 129 -2.08 -10.85 3.46
CA HIS A 129 -2.05 -11.86 2.40
C HIS A 129 -3.08 -12.98 2.60
N THR A 130 -3.51 -13.23 3.84
CA THR A 130 -4.59 -14.17 4.13
C THR A 130 -5.94 -13.59 3.72
N TYR A 131 -6.19 -12.29 3.96
CA TYR A 131 -7.40 -11.61 3.48
C TYR A 131 -7.58 -11.70 1.97
N GLU A 132 -6.50 -11.53 1.21
CA GLU A 132 -6.52 -11.73 -0.24
C GLU A 132 -7.08 -13.11 -0.63
N LYS A 133 -6.61 -14.17 0.04
CA LYS A 133 -6.97 -15.56 -0.29
C LYS A 133 -8.37 -15.97 0.17
N ILE A 134 -8.85 -15.39 1.28
CA ILE A 134 -10.12 -15.82 1.90
C ILE A 134 -11.30 -14.92 1.53
N LEU A 135 -11.06 -13.65 1.21
CA LEU A 135 -12.11 -12.67 0.93
C LEU A 135 -12.32 -12.42 -0.56
N PHE A 136 -11.32 -12.70 -1.40
CA PHE A 136 -11.36 -12.45 -2.83
C PHE A 136 -11.15 -13.74 -3.64
N PRO A 137 -11.75 -13.87 -4.83
CA PRO A 137 -11.57 -15.03 -5.69
C PRO A 137 -10.15 -15.08 -6.29
N SER A 138 -9.73 -16.27 -6.71
CA SER A 138 -8.54 -16.39 -7.55
C SER A 138 -8.78 -15.72 -8.90
N MET A 139 -7.82 -14.93 -9.35
CA MET A 139 -7.98 -14.02 -10.48
C MET A 139 -6.69 -13.95 -11.31
N TYR A 140 -6.84 -13.48 -12.54
CA TYR A 140 -5.71 -13.21 -13.44
C TYR A 140 -5.42 -11.71 -13.48
N PHE A 141 -4.20 -11.39 -13.86
CA PHE A 141 -3.68 -10.03 -13.92
C PHE A 141 -2.97 -9.78 -15.25
N ALA A 142 -3.01 -8.54 -15.72
CA ALA A 142 -2.27 -8.08 -16.87
C ALA A 142 -0.88 -7.60 -16.42
N SER A 143 0.15 -8.17 -17.02
CA SER A 143 1.54 -7.73 -16.85
C SER A 143 2.06 -7.18 -18.17
N ARG A 144 2.65 -5.98 -18.11
CA ARG A 144 3.22 -5.30 -19.28
C ARG A 144 4.67 -5.74 -19.50
N GLY A 145 4.99 -6.15 -20.72
CA GLY A 145 6.34 -6.17 -21.26
C GLY A 145 6.58 -4.90 -22.08
N CYS A 146 7.56 -4.08 -21.70
CA CYS A 146 7.92 -2.88 -22.43
C CYS A 146 9.40 -2.52 -22.24
N VAL A 147 9.99 -1.86 -23.22
CA VAL A 147 11.34 -1.31 -23.13
C VAL A 147 11.28 0.14 -22.66
N VAL A 148 11.84 0.41 -21.49
CA VAL A 148 12.04 1.77 -20.96
C VAL A 148 13.42 2.25 -21.37
N SER A 149 13.52 3.38 -22.08
CA SER A 149 14.84 3.98 -22.42
C SER A 149 15.25 5.12 -21.52
N LYS A 150 14.29 5.77 -20.86
CA LYS A 150 14.58 6.89 -19.97
C LYS A 150 13.75 6.77 -18.71
N SER A 151 14.45 6.72 -17.59
CA SER A 151 13.86 6.84 -16.27
C SER A 151 14.82 7.51 -15.31
N LYS A 152 14.26 8.10 -14.26
CA LYS A 152 15.00 8.83 -13.23
C LYS A 152 14.60 8.41 -11.83
N CYS A 153 15.49 8.65 -10.88
CA CYS A 153 15.22 8.44 -9.47
C CYS A 153 14.18 9.45 -8.96
N SER A 154 13.23 8.99 -8.15
CA SER A 154 12.24 9.87 -7.52
C SER A 154 12.84 10.88 -6.53
N ILE A 155 14.00 10.59 -5.95
CA ILE A 155 14.65 11.41 -4.92
C ILE A 155 15.60 12.43 -5.56
N CYS A 156 16.71 11.98 -6.16
CA CYS A 156 17.73 12.89 -6.71
C CYS A 156 17.43 13.39 -8.12
N LYS A 157 16.41 12.85 -8.81
CA LYS A 157 16.03 13.19 -10.19
C LYS A 157 17.08 12.92 -11.26
N LEU A 158 18.22 12.31 -10.91
CA LEU A 158 19.22 11.86 -11.86
C LEU A 158 18.72 10.63 -12.63
N PRO A 159 19.22 10.40 -13.87
CA PRO A 159 19.08 9.12 -14.56
C PRO A 159 19.45 7.97 -13.63
N LEU A 160 18.76 6.83 -13.75
CA LEU A 160 19.02 5.69 -12.86
C LEU A 160 20.47 5.18 -12.97
N GLU A 161 21.10 5.32 -14.14
CA GLU A 161 22.51 4.95 -14.38
C GLU A 161 23.50 5.81 -13.58
N ASP A 162 23.11 7.06 -13.28
CA ASP A 162 23.93 8.05 -12.56
C ASP A 162 23.52 8.17 -11.07
N CYS A 163 22.58 7.34 -10.61
CA CYS A 163 21.98 7.44 -9.29
C CYS A 163 22.56 6.42 -8.30
N ASN A 164 22.92 6.89 -7.09
CA ASN A 164 23.37 6.01 -6.00
C ASN A 164 22.24 5.48 -5.10
N HIS A 165 20.98 5.87 -5.34
CA HIS A 165 19.83 5.36 -4.60
C HIS A 165 19.35 4.03 -5.19
N ILE A 166 19.08 3.08 -4.31
CA ILE A 166 18.56 1.77 -4.66
C ILE A 166 17.03 1.85 -4.67
N LYS A 167 16.40 1.52 -5.80
CA LYS A 167 14.94 1.44 -5.93
C LYS A 167 14.34 0.52 -4.86
N GLY A 168 13.28 1.00 -4.20
CA GLY A 168 12.62 0.29 -3.11
C GLY A 168 13.19 0.57 -1.72
N TYR A 169 14.24 1.39 -1.62
CA TYR A 169 14.78 1.84 -0.33
C TYR A 169 14.31 3.24 0.06
N VAL A 170 14.30 3.51 1.37
CA VAL A 170 13.94 4.80 1.96
C VAL A 170 15.20 5.54 2.39
N TYR A 171 15.30 6.81 2.00
CA TYR A 171 16.41 7.70 2.31
C TYR A 171 15.84 8.98 2.92
N MET A 172 16.29 9.35 4.13
CA MET A 172 15.79 10.53 4.84
C MET A 172 14.25 10.57 4.91
N GLY A 173 13.59 9.42 5.07
CA GLY A 173 12.13 9.36 5.10
C GLY A 173 11.44 9.52 3.74
N GLU A 174 12.17 9.43 2.63
CA GLU A 174 11.62 9.46 1.27
C GLU A 174 11.83 8.11 0.57
N PHE A 175 10.78 7.57 -0.06
CA PHE A 175 10.85 6.31 -0.79
C PHE A 175 11.42 6.49 -2.19
N CYS A 176 12.51 5.77 -2.49
CA CYS A 176 13.11 5.76 -3.82
C CYS A 176 12.32 4.87 -4.76
N SER A 177 11.65 5.49 -5.72
CA SER A 177 10.96 4.85 -6.84
C SER A 177 11.56 5.31 -8.16
N GLU A 178 11.21 4.58 -9.21
CA GLU A 178 11.56 4.92 -10.58
C GLU A 178 10.45 5.78 -11.18
N ILE A 179 10.83 6.90 -11.79
CA ILE A 179 9.94 7.71 -12.62
C ILE A 179 10.30 7.40 -14.08
N VAL A 180 9.42 6.67 -14.76
CA VAL A 180 9.57 6.35 -16.19
C VAL A 180 9.23 7.62 -16.99
N GLU A 181 10.16 8.08 -17.82
CA GLU A 181 9.98 9.27 -18.66
C GLU A 181 9.73 8.92 -20.13
N LYS A 182 10.31 7.81 -20.61
CA LYS A 182 10.10 7.34 -21.98
C LYS A 182 10.06 5.81 -22.05
N ILE A 183 8.99 5.32 -22.67
CA ILE A 183 8.85 3.93 -23.13
C ILE A 183 9.17 3.94 -24.63
N GLU A 184 10.16 3.15 -25.07
CA GLU A 184 10.52 3.03 -26.50
C GLU A 184 9.56 2.10 -27.24
N SER A 185 9.28 0.95 -26.64
CA SER A 185 8.39 -0.05 -27.22
C SER A 185 7.49 -0.66 -26.16
N PHE A 186 6.30 -1.01 -26.59
CA PHE A 186 5.37 -1.84 -25.85
C PHE A 186 5.29 -3.17 -26.58
N ASP A 187 5.76 -4.22 -25.92
CA ASP A 187 6.01 -5.49 -26.59
C ASP A 187 4.83 -6.44 -26.40
N GLU A 188 4.30 -6.52 -25.16
CA GLU A 188 3.24 -7.46 -24.83
C GLU A 188 2.41 -7.08 -23.59
N ILE A 189 1.24 -7.71 -23.51
CA ILE A 189 0.48 -7.91 -22.27
C ILE A 189 0.39 -9.41 -22.01
N SER A 190 1.03 -9.84 -20.94
CA SER A 190 0.97 -11.22 -20.46
C SER A 190 -0.11 -11.38 -19.39
N ILE A 191 -0.94 -12.41 -19.51
CA ILE A 191 -1.93 -12.78 -18.49
C ILE A 191 -1.27 -13.71 -17.47
N VAL A 192 -1.16 -13.26 -16.23
CA VAL A 192 -0.40 -13.95 -15.18
C VAL A 192 -1.22 -14.16 -13.91
N LYS A 193 -0.83 -15.13 -13.08
CA LYS A 193 -1.42 -15.38 -11.76
C LYS A 193 -0.72 -14.61 -10.63
N ASN A 194 0.58 -14.30 -10.81
CA ASN A 194 1.42 -13.64 -9.83
C ASN A 194 2.07 -12.40 -10.46
N PRO A 195 1.36 -11.26 -10.54
CA PRO A 195 1.90 -10.03 -11.12
C PRO A 195 2.85 -9.32 -10.15
N ALA A 196 3.66 -8.41 -10.68
CA ALA A 196 4.33 -7.40 -9.86
C ALA A 196 3.36 -6.34 -9.31
N ASP A 197 2.30 -6.03 -10.05
CA ASP A 197 1.26 -5.09 -9.67
C ASP A 197 -0.12 -5.76 -9.68
N LYS A 198 -0.70 -5.95 -8.48
CA LYS A 198 -2.00 -6.58 -8.28
C LYS A 198 -3.19 -5.62 -8.51
N SER A 199 -2.94 -4.34 -8.77
CA SER A 199 -4.01 -3.42 -9.23
C SER A 199 -4.44 -3.71 -10.67
N CYS A 200 -3.54 -4.28 -11.49
CA CYS A 200 -3.77 -4.60 -12.89
C CYS A 200 -4.55 -5.91 -13.08
N ARG A 201 -5.69 -6.05 -12.39
CA ARG A 201 -6.53 -7.24 -12.46
C ARG A 201 -7.41 -7.26 -13.71
N ILE A 202 -7.83 -8.44 -14.13
CA ILE A 202 -8.97 -8.58 -15.05
C ILE A 202 -10.25 -8.18 -14.30
N LEU A 203 -11.01 -7.24 -14.86
CA LEU A 203 -12.19 -6.65 -14.21
C LEU A 203 -13.46 -7.46 -14.44
N SER A 204 -13.69 -7.91 -15.68
CA SER A 204 -14.88 -8.65 -16.08
C SER A 204 -14.57 -9.83 -17.00
N PHE A 205 -15.53 -10.73 -17.14
CA PHE A 205 -15.51 -11.82 -18.11
C PHE A 205 -16.85 -11.92 -18.83
N ASP A 206 -16.81 -12.38 -20.09
CA ASP A 206 -18.02 -12.54 -20.91
C ASP A 206 -18.55 -13.98 -20.82
N LYS A 207 -19.85 -14.12 -20.62
CA LYS A 207 -20.59 -15.39 -20.63
C LYS A 207 -21.96 -15.17 -21.24
N GLU A 208 -22.36 -16.01 -22.21
CA GLU A 208 -23.69 -15.97 -22.84
C GLU A 208 -24.09 -14.59 -23.40
N GLY A 209 -23.12 -13.84 -23.94
CA GLY A 209 -23.34 -12.52 -24.53
C GLY A 209 -23.41 -11.36 -23.52
N LYS A 210 -23.28 -11.65 -22.23
CA LYS A 210 -23.26 -10.66 -21.14
C LYS A 210 -21.88 -10.59 -20.49
N SER A 211 -21.56 -9.45 -19.89
CA SER A 211 -20.30 -9.24 -19.15
C SER A 211 -20.57 -9.23 -17.65
N TYR A 212 -19.71 -9.88 -16.88
CA TYR A 212 -19.86 -10.05 -15.43
C TYR A 212 -18.60 -9.60 -14.70
N ASP A 213 -18.76 -8.86 -13.61
CA ASP A 213 -17.65 -8.48 -12.73
C ASP A 213 -17.00 -9.72 -12.09
N VAL A 214 -15.67 -9.77 -12.08
CA VAL A 214 -14.89 -10.92 -11.57
C VAL A 214 -15.10 -11.16 -10.07
N PHE A 215 -15.33 -10.11 -9.28
CA PHE A 215 -15.51 -10.26 -7.85
C PHE A 215 -16.92 -10.67 -7.45
N THR A 216 -17.91 -9.98 -8.00
CA THR A 216 -19.30 -10.06 -7.54
C THR A 216 -20.17 -10.94 -8.45
N HIS A 217 -19.70 -11.26 -9.65
CA HIS A 217 -20.48 -11.90 -10.71
C HIS A 217 -21.77 -11.16 -11.08
N ARG A 218 -21.87 -9.87 -10.75
CA ARG A 218 -22.97 -9.02 -11.20
C ARG A 218 -22.75 -8.65 -12.67
N GLU A 219 -23.84 -8.59 -13.43
CA GLU A 219 -23.80 -8.11 -14.80
C GLU A 219 -23.32 -6.66 -14.81
N VAL A 220 -22.32 -6.36 -15.64
CA VAL A 220 -21.80 -5.01 -15.83
C VAL A 220 -22.19 -4.52 -17.21
N GLU A 221 -22.62 -3.26 -17.30
CA GLU A 221 -22.85 -2.62 -18.59
C GLU A 221 -21.51 -2.54 -19.33
N LYS A 222 -21.49 -2.98 -20.60
CA LYS A 222 -20.30 -2.80 -21.44
C LYS A 222 -20.08 -1.30 -21.62
N SER A 223 -19.03 -0.74 -21.02
CA SER A 223 -18.67 0.64 -21.28
C SER A 223 -18.26 0.77 -22.75
N THR A 224 -19.03 1.58 -23.49
CA THR A 224 -18.79 1.90 -24.91
C THR A 224 -17.61 2.87 -25.06
N THR A 225 -16.47 2.60 -24.43
CA THR A 225 -15.26 3.43 -24.56
C THR A 225 -14.17 2.69 -25.30
N GLY A 226 -14.48 2.33 -26.54
CA GLY A 226 -13.48 2.35 -27.61
C GLY A 226 -13.62 3.68 -28.33
N ASN A 227 -12.95 4.73 -27.83
CA ASN A 227 -12.76 5.97 -28.58
C ASN A 227 -11.27 6.19 -28.79
N ASN A 228 -10.85 5.83 -30.01
CA ASN A 228 -9.79 6.39 -30.83
C ASN A 228 -8.37 6.49 -30.25
N VAL A 229 -7.52 5.60 -30.78
CA VAL A 229 -6.12 5.76 -31.21
C VAL A 229 -5.38 6.99 -30.68
#